data_AF-A0A2E3Q9R4-F1
#
_entry.id   AF-A0A2E3Q9R4-F1
#
_cell.length_a   1.000
_cell.length_b   1.000
_cell.length_c   1.000
_cell.angle_alpha   90.00
_cell.angle_beta   90.00
_cell.angle_gamma   90.00
#
_symmetry.space_group_name_H-M   'P 1'
#
loop_
_entity.id
_entity.type
_entity.pdbx_description
1 polymer ?
#
loop_
_entity_poly.entity_id
_entity_poly.type
_entity_poly.pdbx_seq_one_letter_code
_entity_poly.pdbx_strand_id
1 'polypeptide(L)'
;MAKQDVMDIWSALQWAVRDQKADRAFAANDDFRHLSRGGSVTAAVMQMGELNARIDGGGSISGADLDPDAERIWMGMLLLWSQWRAGGLRDQIGVGLPVHMQRAMVRMSSDPGSNPVAATLEAARTGDMPEWLTIESGQSRRVVEESKLFYVMVWDVLAALYNCLVVSDSMGIDIKMPSIPRLPWQSRKKVFDKVG
;
A
#
# COMPACT_ATOMS: atom_id res chain seq x y z
N MET A 1 -21.06 -10.81 -20.71
CA MET A 1 -20.32 -10.10 -19.65
C MET A 1 -18.87 -10.53 -19.76
N ALA A 2 -17.96 -9.60 -20.02
CA ALA A 2 -16.53 -9.90 -19.97
C ALA A 2 -16.16 -10.31 -18.52
N LYS A 3 -15.21 -11.24 -18.39
CA LYS A 3 -14.73 -11.70 -17.09
C LYS A 3 -13.96 -10.54 -16.44
N GLN A 4 -14.49 -9.97 -15.37
CA GLN A 4 -13.78 -8.97 -14.57
C GLN A 4 -12.81 -9.71 -13.67
N ASP A 5 -11.51 -9.42 -13.80
CA ASP A 5 -10.50 -10.04 -12.96
C ASP A 5 -10.58 -9.45 -11.55
N VAL A 6 -10.69 -10.32 -10.54
CA VAL A 6 -10.80 -9.95 -9.13
C VAL A 6 -9.45 -10.18 -8.48
N MET A 7 -8.91 -9.16 -7.82
CA MET A 7 -7.62 -9.22 -7.15
C MET A 7 -7.70 -8.59 -5.75
N ASP A 8 -7.06 -9.21 -4.76
CA ASP A 8 -6.93 -8.55 -3.46
C ASP A 8 -5.91 -7.39 -3.54
N ILE A 9 -6.10 -6.35 -2.72
CA ILE A 9 -5.28 -5.14 -2.74
C ILE A 9 -3.79 -5.41 -2.51
N TRP A 10 -3.43 -6.46 -1.77
CA TRP A 10 -2.04 -6.81 -1.55
C TRP A 10 -1.41 -7.36 -2.82
N SER A 11 -2.08 -8.33 -3.46
CA SER A 11 -1.68 -8.87 -4.75
C SER A 11 -1.65 -7.80 -5.83
N ALA A 12 -2.60 -6.85 -5.80
CA ALA A 12 -2.66 -5.70 -6.70
C ALA A 12 -1.44 -4.79 -6.55
N LEU A 13 -1.07 -4.48 -5.30
CA LEU A 13 0.12 -3.69 -5.01
C LEU A 13 1.40 -4.42 -5.45
N GLN A 14 1.51 -5.72 -5.19
CA GLN A 14 2.68 -6.50 -5.62
C GLN A 14 2.83 -6.53 -7.13
N TRP A 15 1.72 -6.73 -7.84
CA TRP A 15 1.68 -6.69 -9.29
C TRP A 15 2.12 -5.31 -9.80
N ALA A 16 1.51 -4.23 -9.30
CA ALA A 16 1.89 -2.87 -9.67
C ALA A 16 3.38 -2.57 -9.40
N VAL A 17 3.91 -3.00 -8.25
CA VAL A 17 5.34 -2.83 -7.92
C VAL A 17 6.25 -3.62 -8.87
N ARG A 18 5.83 -4.81 -9.31
CA ARG A 18 6.58 -5.61 -10.30
C ARG A 18 6.54 -4.98 -11.68
N ASP A 19 5.39 -4.47 -12.08
CA ASP A 19 5.18 -3.75 -13.34
C ASP A 19 6.11 -2.54 -13.42
N GLN A 20 6.11 -1.70 -12.38
CA GLN A 20 7.03 -0.57 -12.24
C GLN A 20 8.51 -0.98 -12.19
N LYS A 21 8.84 -2.17 -11.69
CA LYS A 21 10.23 -2.68 -11.64
C LYS A 21 10.70 -3.21 -12.99
N ALA A 22 9.82 -3.84 -13.77
CA ALA A 22 10.11 -4.21 -15.14
C ALA A 22 10.54 -2.98 -15.94
N ASP A 23 9.90 -1.85 -15.68
CA ASP A 23 10.21 -0.58 -16.33
C ASP A 23 11.42 0.15 -15.73
N ARG A 24 11.68 0.11 -14.42
CA ARG A 24 12.92 0.65 -13.83
C ARG A 24 14.20 0.00 -14.33
N ALA A 25 14.14 -1.25 -14.79
CA ALA A 25 15.26 -1.88 -15.48
C ALA A 25 15.58 -1.21 -16.83
N PHE A 26 14.62 -0.48 -17.41
CA PHE A 26 14.75 0.32 -18.63
C PHE A 26 14.87 1.84 -18.39
N ALA A 27 14.26 2.38 -17.33
CA ALA A 27 14.24 3.81 -17.00
C ALA A 27 15.04 4.10 -15.72
N ALA A 28 16.36 4.22 -15.85
CA ALA A 28 17.26 4.49 -14.72
C ALA A 28 17.26 5.95 -14.22
N ASN A 29 16.40 6.83 -14.73
CA ASN A 29 16.33 8.24 -14.32
C ASN A 29 14.91 8.79 -14.52
N ASP A 30 14.19 9.11 -13.44
CA ASP A 30 13.13 10.16 -13.32
C ASP A 30 11.82 9.83 -12.58
N ASP A 31 11.65 8.64 -12.00
CA ASP A 31 10.42 8.32 -11.23
C ASP A 31 10.09 9.31 -10.09
N PHE A 32 11.10 10.00 -9.55
CA PHE A 32 10.91 11.00 -8.50
C PHE A 32 10.59 12.42 -9.01
N ARG A 33 10.63 12.68 -10.32
CA ARG A 33 10.29 13.99 -10.92
C ARG A 33 8.81 14.16 -11.25
N HIS A 34 8.06 13.06 -11.41
CA HIS A 34 6.62 13.12 -11.69
C HIS A 34 5.78 13.65 -10.52
N LEU A 35 6.36 13.71 -9.31
CA LEU A 35 5.85 14.51 -8.20
C LEU A 35 6.77 15.72 -7.97
N SER A 36 6.83 16.62 -8.93
CA SER A 36 7.50 17.91 -8.70
C SER A 36 6.92 18.59 -7.45
N ARG A 37 7.80 19.25 -6.67
CA ARG A 37 7.44 20.06 -5.49
C ARG A 37 6.39 21.10 -5.90
N GLY A 38 5.11 20.81 -5.63
CA GLY A 38 3.99 21.68 -5.98
C GLY A 38 2.72 20.97 -6.47
N GLY A 39 2.75 19.66 -6.73
CA GLY A 39 1.56 18.90 -7.15
C GLY A 39 0.45 18.89 -6.09
N SER A 40 -0.68 19.51 -6.39
CA SER A 40 -1.89 19.46 -5.56
C SER A 40 -2.43 18.03 -5.52
N VAL A 41 -2.91 17.58 -4.35
CA VAL A 41 -3.66 16.32 -4.17
C VAL A 41 -4.81 16.22 -5.17
N THR A 42 -5.48 17.34 -5.46
CA THR A 42 -6.55 17.43 -6.46
C THR A 42 -6.05 17.10 -7.86
N ALA A 43 -4.85 17.55 -8.23
CA ALA A 43 -4.28 17.26 -9.55
C ALA A 43 -3.91 15.78 -9.70
N ALA A 44 -3.40 15.15 -8.65
CA ALA A 44 -3.12 13.71 -8.65
C ALA A 44 -4.41 12.87 -8.80
N VAL A 45 -5.49 13.26 -8.09
CA VAL A 45 -6.81 12.60 -8.21
C VAL A 45 -7.43 12.82 -9.59
N MET A 46 -7.30 14.01 -10.17
CA MET A 46 -7.74 14.27 -11.55
C MET A 46 -6.97 13.44 -12.56
N GLN A 47 -5.64 13.32 -12.39
CA GLN A 47 -4.79 12.50 -13.25
C GLN A 47 -5.18 11.00 -13.20
N MET A 48 -5.50 10.47 -12.01
CA MET A 48 -6.02 9.10 -11.88
C MET A 48 -7.30 8.85 -12.70
N GLY A 49 -8.20 9.85 -12.74
CA GLY A 49 -9.40 9.81 -13.58
C GLY A 49 -9.08 9.94 -15.07
N GLU A 50 -8.09 10.76 -15.43
CA GLU A 50 -7.66 10.99 -16.83
C GLU A 50 -6.90 9.82 -17.46
N LEU A 51 -6.27 8.94 -16.66
CA LEU A 51 -5.55 7.75 -17.16
C LEU A 51 -6.45 6.78 -17.95
N ASN A 52 -7.78 6.94 -17.89
CA ASN A 52 -8.71 6.19 -18.74
C ASN A 52 -9.02 6.84 -20.09
N ALA A 53 -8.70 8.13 -20.24
CA ALA A 53 -9.02 8.92 -21.42
C ALA A 53 -7.78 9.24 -22.29
N ARG A 54 -6.57 9.02 -21.77
CA ARG A 54 -5.30 9.27 -22.48
C ARG A 54 -4.52 7.97 -22.70
N ILE A 55 -5.00 7.16 -23.64
CA ILE A 55 -4.17 6.20 -24.35
C ILE A 55 -3.89 6.81 -25.74
N ASP A 56 -3.13 7.90 -25.81
CA ASP A 56 -2.30 8.18 -26.98
C ASP A 56 -1.33 9.36 -26.79
N GLY A 57 -0.08 9.14 -27.21
CA GLY A 57 0.80 10.18 -27.76
C GLY A 57 1.85 10.86 -26.86
N GLY A 58 3.08 10.33 -26.88
CA GLY A 58 4.25 11.18 -27.21
C GLY A 58 5.47 11.19 -26.27
N GLY A 59 6.47 10.35 -26.53
CA GLY A 59 7.90 10.70 -26.33
C GLY A 59 8.74 9.86 -25.35
N SER A 60 9.58 8.97 -25.92
CA SER A 60 10.77 8.27 -25.40
C SER A 60 10.80 7.75 -23.95
N ILE A 61 9.70 7.19 -23.47
CA ILE A 61 9.40 5.76 -23.29
C ILE A 61 7.87 5.76 -23.33
N SER A 62 7.27 5.07 -24.29
CA SER A 62 5.82 5.07 -24.40
C SER A 62 5.25 4.43 -23.15
N GLY A 63 4.43 5.14 -22.38
CA GLY A 63 3.51 4.57 -21.38
C GLY A 63 2.45 3.64 -22.01
N ALA A 64 2.79 2.96 -23.11
CA ALA A 64 1.99 2.00 -23.84
C ALA A 64 2.20 0.56 -23.33
N ASP A 65 3.22 0.31 -22.50
CA ASP A 65 3.49 -1.01 -21.92
C ASP A 65 3.13 -1.11 -20.42
N LEU A 66 2.82 0.01 -19.75
CA LEU A 66 2.34 0.01 -18.37
C LEU A 66 0.84 -0.28 -18.35
N ASP A 67 0.44 -1.22 -17.51
CA ASP A 67 -0.99 -1.47 -17.31
C ASP A 67 -1.62 -0.24 -16.62
N PRO A 68 -2.67 0.37 -17.20
CA PRO A 68 -3.33 1.55 -16.61
C PRO A 68 -3.80 1.33 -15.17
N ASP A 69 -4.18 0.10 -14.80
CA ASP A 69 -4.57 -0.23 -13.43
C ASP A 69 -3.35 -0.30 -12.49
N ALA A 70 -2.21 -0.80 -12.98
CA ALA A 70 -0.95 -0.76 -12.23
C ALA A 70 -0.49 0.69 -11.98
N GLU A 71 -0.62 1.56 -12.97
CA GLU A 71 -0.28 2.99 -12.84
C GLU A 71 -1.19 3.70 -11.82
N ARG A 72 -2.50 3.41 -11.83
CA ARG A 72 -3.43 3.94 -10.82
C ARG A 72 -3.07 3.50 -9.41
N ILE A 73 -2.76 2.22 -9.22
CA ILE A 73 -2.31 1.70 -7.92
C ILE A 73 -1.04 2.43 -7.47
N TRP A 74 -0.09 2.62 -8.38
CA TRP A 74 1.16 3.33 -8.11
C TRP A 74 0.92 4.80 -7.72
N MET A 75 0.09 5.52 -8.48
CA MET A 75 -0.32 6.88 -8.16
C MET A 75 -1.03 6.96 -6.80
N GLY A 76 -1.80 5.93 -6.43
CA GLY A 76 -2.46 5.84 -5.12
C GLY A 76 -1.45 5.76 -3.99
N MET A 77 -0.41 4.95 -4.16
CA MET A 77 0.69 4.86 -3.20
C MET A 77 1.46 6.17 -3.07
N LEU A 78 1.72 6.84 -4.19
CA LEU A 78 2.35 8.17 -4.21
C LEU A 78 1.51 9.22 -3.47
N LEU A 79 0.18 9.19 -3.64
CA LEU A 79 -0.75 10.04 -2.92
C LEU A 79 -0.69 9.77 -1.41
N LEU A 80 -0.76 8.50 -0.99
CA LEU A 80 -0.67 8.12 0.42
C LEU A 80 0.66 8.56 1.03
N TRP A 81 1.76 8.45 0.29
CA TRP A 81 3.06 8.94 0.75
C TRP A 81 3.03 10.45 1.02
N SER A 82 2.45 11.24 0.10
CA SER A 82 2.27 12.68 0.25
C SER A 82 1.40 13.01 1.47
N GLN A 83 0.26 12.32 1.61
CA GLN A 83 -0.66 12.51 2.74
C GLN A 83 -0.02 12.13 4.08
N TRP A 84 0.79 11.07 4.14
CA TRP A 84 1.55 10.73 5.35
C TRP A 84 2.49 11.86 5.76
N ARG A 85 3.26 12.41 4.81
CA ARG A 85 4.17 13.54 5.07
C ARG A 85 3.44 14.80 5.51
N ALA A 86 2.24 15.03 4.99
CA ALA A 86 1.36 16.13 5.40
C ALA A 86 0.60 15.84 6.71
N GLY A 87 0.70 14.63 7.27
CA GLY A 87 -0.01 14.20 8.49
C GLY A 87 -1.46 13.79 8.29
N GLY A 88 -1.97 13.75 7.06
CA GLY A 88 -3.38 13.45 6.74
C GLY A 88 -3.81 12.00 6.95
N LEU A 89 -2.85 11.06 7.10
CA LEU A 89 -3.13 9.64 7.34
C LEU A 89 -3.06 9.23 8.83
N ARG A 90 -2.78 10.17 9.74
CA ARG A 90 -2.62 9.87 11.18
C ARG A 90 -3.91 9.33 11.82
N ASP A 91 -5.06 9.71 11.29
CA ASP A 91 -6.37 9.26 11.75
C ASP A 91 -6.87 7.99 11.03
N GLN A 92 -6.06 7.41 10.15
CA GLN A 92 -6.37 6.18 9.42
C GLN A 92 -5.42 5.05 9.80
N ILE A 93 -4.13 5.36 9.97
CA ILE A 93 -3.09 4.39 10.31
C ILE A 93 -2.94 4.29 11.84
N GLY A 94 -3.07 3.08 12.38
CA GLY A 94 -2.94 2.78 13.81
C GLY A 94 -4.20 3.03 14.64
N VAL A 95 -5.34 3.27 13.99
CA VAL A 95 -6.63 3.54 14.66
C VAL A 95 -7.06 2.33 15.51
N GLY A 96 -7.58 2.57 16.71
CA GLY A 96 -8.06 1.51 17.60
C GLY A 96 -6.97 0.61 18.20
N LEU A 97 -5.69 0.91 17.96
CA LEU A 97 -4.59 0.26 18.67
C LEU A 97 -4.54 0.70 20.14
N PRO A 98 -4.03 -0.15 21.05
CA PRO A 98 -3.74 0.24 22.41
C PRO A 98 -2.80 1.46 22.48
N VAL A 99 -2.98 2.31 23.49
CA VAL A 99 -2.22 3.55 23.70
C VAL A 99 -0.69 3.34 23.65
N HIS A 100 -0.18 2.22 24.17
CA HIS A 100 1.26 1.93 24.14
C HIS A 100 1.79 1.68 22.71
N MET A 101 1.01 1.01 21.85
CA MET A 101 1.33 0.79 20.43
C MET A 101 1.22 2.10 19.65
N GLN A 102 0.20 2.92 19.91
CA GLN A 102 0.08 4.25 19.28
C GLN A 102 1.28 5.14 19.64
N ARG A 103 1.74 5.13 20.90
CA ARG A 103 2.96 5.84 21.32
C ARG A 103 4.22 5.28 20.65
N ALA A 104 4.28 3.98 20.41
CA ALA A 104 5.37 3.38 19.63
C ALA A 104 5.33 3.85 18.17
N MET A 105 4.15 3.88 17.54
CA MET A 105 3.97 4.40 16.18
C MET A 105 4.35 5.87 16.06
N VAL A 106 3.96 6.72 17.01
CA VAL A 106 4.32 8.15 16.99
C VAL A 106 5.85 8.31 17.06
N ARG A 107 6.52 7.54 17.92
CA ARG A 107 7.98 7.51 17.99
C ARG A 107 8.60 7.05 16.68
N MET A 108 8.06 5.97 16.09
CA MET A 108 8.50 5.43 14.81
C MET A 108 8.24 6.42 13.66
N SER A 109 7.10 7.11 13.60
CA SER A 109 6.77 8.09 12.54
C SER A 109 7.75 9.27 12.44
N SER A 110 8.54 9.50 13.48
CA SER A 110 9.58 10.53 13.55
C SER A 110 10.91 10.08 12.93
N ASP A 111 11.06 8.77 12.68
CA ASP A 111 12.21 8.15 12.02
C ASP A 111 11.89 7.96 10.52
N PRO A 112 12.71 8.51 9.59
CA PRO A 112 12.53 8.33 8.15
C PRO A 112 12.41 6.86 7.70
N GLY A 113 13.04 5.92 8.42
CA GLY A 113 12.96 4.48 8.14
C GLY A 113 11.64 3.81 8.54
N SER A 114 10.77 4.52 9.25
CA SER A 114 9.54 4.00 9.85
C SER A 114 8.26 4.60 9.24
N ASN A 115 8.37 5.16 8.03
CA ASN A 115 7.20 5.55 7.25
C ASN A 115 6.39 4.29 6.87
N PRO A 116 5.13 4.14 7.34
CA PRO A 116 4.33 2.95 7.09
C PRO A 116 4.04 2.74 5.60
N VAL A 117 3.96 3.82 4.81
CA VAL A 117 3.79 3.73 3.35
C VAL A 117 5.07 3.18 2.71
N ALA A 118 6.25 3.60 3.19
CA ALA A 118 7.54 3.09 2.73
C ALA A 118 7.75 1.62 3.08
N ALA A 119 7.44 1.26 4.32
CA ALA A 119 7.47 -0.11 4.80
C ALA A 119 6.56 -1.02 3.98
N THR A 120 5.36 -0.55 3.63
CA THR A 120 4.41 -1.30 2.82
C THR A 120 4.94 -1.53 1.41
N LEU A 121 5.56 -0.52 0.79
CA LEU A 121 6.20 -0.67 -0.51
C LEU A 121 7.37 -1.66 -0.47
N GLU A 122 8.19 -1.61 0.58
CA GLU A 122 9.31 -2.54 0.71
C GLU A 122 8.83 -3.99 0.93
N ALA A 123 7.81 -4.19 1.75
CA ALA A 123 7.18 -5.51 1.91
C ALA A 123 6.56 -6.01 0.60
N ALA A 124 5.91 -5.12 -0.17
CA ALA A 124 5.34 -5.49 -1.46
C ALA A 124 6.42 -5.90 -2.48
N ARG A 125 7.62 -5.30 -2.40
CA ARG A 125 8.78 -5.67 -3.22
C ARG A 125 9.35 -7.03 -2.86
N THR A 126 9.42 -7.38 -1.58
CA THR A 126 9.91 -8.70 -1.15
C THR A 126 8.92 -9.80 -1.50
N GLY A 127 7.63 -9.45 -1.59
CA GLY A 127 6.57 -10.41 -1.94
C GLY A 127 5.91 -11.04 -0.71
N ASP A 128 6.40 -10.73 0.48
CA ASP A 128 5.93 -11.32 1.73
C ASP A 128 5.15 -10.29 2.52
N MET A 129 3.87 -10.58 2.78
CA MET A 129 3.10 -9.83 3.76
C MET A 129 3.83 -9.97 5.09
N PRO A 130 4.06 -8.89 5.84
CA PRO A 130 4.75 -9.01 7.11
C PRO A 130 4.04 -10.00 8.04
N GLU A 131 4.80 -10.90 8.63
CA GLU A 131 4.27 -11.76 9.69
C GLU A 131 4.41 -11.07 11.05
N TRP A 132 3.65 -11.55 12.04
CA TRP A 132 3.81 -11.15 13.43
C TRP A 132 4.27 -12.32 14.29
N LEU A 133 5.09 -12.02 15.28
CA LEU A 133 5.59 -13.03 16.21
C LEU A 133 4.59 -13.30 17.33
N THR A 134 4.66 -14.50 17.89
CA THR A 134 3.95 -14.89 19.11
C THR A 134 4.89 -14.84 20.31
N ILE A 135 4.34 -14.89 21.53
CA ILE A 135 5.15 -14.95 22.76
C ILE A 135 5.98 -16.26 22.78
N GLU A 136 5.51 -17.30 22.11
CA GLU A 136 6.18 -18.60 21.98
C GLU A 136 7.40 -18.57 21.06
N SER A 137 7.62 -17.48 20.30
CA SER A 137 8.79 -17.31 19.43
C SER A 137 10.14 -17.20 20.16
N GLY A 138 10.14 -17.14 21.50
CA GLY A 138 11.34 -16.95 22.32
C GLY A 138 11.95 -15.55 22.23
N GLN A 139 11.33 -14.64 21.46
CA GLN A 139 11.77 -13.25 21.31
C GLN A 139 11.36 -12.39 22.50
N SER A 140 12.06 -11.27 22.67
CA SER A 140 11.69 -10.30 23.69
C SER A 140 10.26 -9.76 23.44
N ARG A 141 9.54 -9.43 24.51
CA ARG A 141 8.20 -8.85 24.44
C ARG A 141 8.14 -7.63 23.50
N ARG A 142 9.19 -6.80 23.51
CA ARG A 142 9.31 -5.62 22.65
C ARG A 142 9.30 -6.00 21.16
N VAL A 143 10.10 -6.99 20.77
CA VAL A 143 10.20 -7.47 19.39
C VAL A 143 8.86 -8.06 18.92
N VAL A 144 8.18 -8.81 19.80
CA VAL A 144 6.84 -9.34 19.53
C VAL A 144 5.83 -8.20 19.30
N GLU A 145 5.83 -7.16 20.14
CA GLU A 145 4.93 -6.01 19.98
C GLU A 145 5.26 -5.19 18.71
N GLU A 146 6.54 -4.98 18.39
CA GLU A 146 6.98 -4.28 17.18
C GLU A 146 6.59 -5.04 15.90
N SER A 147 6.69 -6.38 15.88
CA SER A 147 6.24 -7.18 14.73
C SER A 147 4.73 -7.08 14.48
N LYS A 148 3.92 -7.08 15.55
CA LYS A 148 2.46 -6.86 15.47
C LYS A 148 2.13 -5.46 14.97
N LEU A 149 2.88 -4.48 15.43
CA LEU A 149 2.72 -3.10 15.00
C LEU A 149 3.02 -2.94 13.51
N PHE A 150 4.10 -3.57 13.05
CA PHE A 150 4.49 -3.57 11.65
C PHE A 150 3.41 -4.18 10.74
N TYR A 151 2.86 -5.34 11.14
CA TYR A 151 1.72 -5.94 10.46
C TYR A 151 0.52 -4.99 10.32
N VAL A 152 0.11 -4.35 11.42
CA VAL A 152 -1.05 -3.45 11.42
C VAL A 152 -0.80 -2.23 10.55
N MET A 153 0.40 -1.67 10.58
CA MET A 153 0.74 -0.51 9.76
C MET A 153 0.63 -0.83 8.27
N VAL A 154 1.14 -1.99 7.83
CA VAL A 154 1.00 -2.42 6.43
C VAL A 154 -0.47 -2.66 6.08
N TRP A 155 -1.21 -3.34 6.95
CA TRP A 155 -2.64 -3.57 6.74
C TRP A 155 -3.44 -2.25 6.62
N ASP A 156 -3.15 -1.27 7.48
CA ASP A 156 -3.84 0.03 7.45
C ASP A 156 -3.49 0.85 6.20
N VAL A 157 -2.27 0.76 5.70
CA VAL A 157 -1.89 1.37 4.41
C VAL A 157 -2.63 0.70 3.26
N LEU A 158 -2.75 -0.63 3.26
CA LEU A 158 -3.55 -1.34 2.26
C LEU A 158 -5.03 -0.94 2.32
N ALA A 159 -5.59 -0.76 3.51
CA ALA A 159 -6.96 -0.27 3.68
C ALA A 159 -7.13 1.17 3.15
N ALA A 160 -6.17 2.06 3.42
CA ALA A 160 -6.18 3.42 2.90
C ALA A 160 -6.05 3.43 1.36
N LEU A 161 -5.20 2.57 0.80
CA LEU A 161 -5.05 2.42 -0.65
C LEU A 161 -6.33 1.87 -1.27
N TYR A 162 -6.92 0.84 -0.68
CA TYR A 162 -8.21 0.31 -1.11
C TYR A 162 -9.29 1.39 -1.15
N ASN A 163 -9.43 2.18 -0.08
CA ASN A 163 -10.40 3.27 -0.04
C ASN A 163 -10.13 4.35 -1.09
N CYS A 164 -8.86 4.58 -1.45
CA CYS A 164 -8.49 5.48 -2.54
C CYS A 164 -8.92 4.92 -3.91
N LEU A 165 -8.78 3.61 -4.12
CA LEU A 165 -9.01 2.96 -5.41
C LEU A 165 -10.48 2.56 -5.62
N VAL A 166 -11.22 2.22 -4.58
CA VAL A 166 -12.63 1.79 -4.70
C VAL A 166 -13.55 2.91 -5.20
N VAL A 167 -13.12 4.17 -5.07
CA VAL A 167 -13.82 5.34 -5.60
C VAL A 167 -13.58 5.52 -7.10
N SER A 168 -12.60 4.83 -7.67
CA SER A 168 -12.29 4.89 -9.10
C SER A 168 -13.16 3.90 -9.88
N ASP A 169 -14.20 4.41 -10.55
CA ASP A 169 -15.04 3.66 -11.52
C ASP A 169 -14.27 3.23 -12.79
N SER A 170 -12.99 3.59 -12.85
CA SER A 170 -12.17 3.58 -14.05
C SER A 170 -11.29 2.32 -14.17
N MET A 171 -11.27 1.47 -13.14
CA MET A 171 -10.41 0.26 -13.13
C MET A 171 -11.03 -0.90 -13.90
N GLY A 172 -10.21 -1.61 -14.66
CA GLY A 172 -10.60 -2.86 -15.34
C GLY A 172 -10.66 -4.06 -14.39
N ILE A 173 -9.95 -3.99 -13.26
CA ILE A 173 -9.94 -4.99 -12.19
C ILE A 173 -10.87 -4.63 -11.02
N ASP A 174 -11.48 -5.64 -10.41
CA ASP A 174 -12.21 -5.51 -9.14
C ASP A 174 -11.24 -5.75 -7.97
N ILE A 175 -10.88 -4.67 -7.28
CA ILE A 175 -9.99 -4.74 -6.12
C ILE A 175 -10.80 -5.05 -4.87
N LYS A 176 -10.33 -6.01 -4.06
CA LYS A 176 -10.92 -6.34 -2.76
C LYS A 176 -9.94 -6.17 -1.62
N MET A 177 -10.45 -5.92 -0.42
CA MET A 177 -9.63 -6.07 0.78
C MET A 177 -9.19 -7.53 0.95
N PRO A 178 -7.99 -7.78 1.47
CA PRO A 178 -7.50 -9.13 1.65
C PRO A 178 -8.30 -9.80 2.75
N SER A 179 -8.55 -11.10 2.65
CA SER A 179 -9.36 -11.85 3.62
C SER A 179 -8.70 -12.00 5.00
N ILE A 180 -7.46 -11.54 5.15
CA ILE A 180 -6.75 -11.57 6.42
C ILE A 180 -7.28 -10.48 7.36
N PRO A 181 -7.52 -10.80 8.64
CA PRO A 181 -8.01 -9.83 9.60
C PRO A 181 -6.91 -8.85 9.99
N ARG A 182 -7.27 -7.59 10.24
CA ARG A 182 -6.35 -6.56 10.73
C ARG A 182 -5.67 -6.89 12.06
N LEU A 183 -6.42 -7.51 12.99
CA LEU A 183 -5.96 -7.82 14.36
C LEU A 183 -6.18 -9.31 14.65
N PRO A 184 -5.45 -10.22 13.98
CA PRO A 184 -5.69 -11.66 14.05
C PRO A 184 -5.62 -12.19 15.48
N TRP A 185 -4.67 -11.67 16.29
CA TRP A 185 -4.47 -12.06 17.69
C TRP A 185 -5.55 -11.57 18.66
N GLN A 186 -6.46 -10.69 18.25
CA GLN A 186 -7.61 -10.26 19.06
C GLN A 186 -8.88 -11.07 18.76
N SER A 187 -8.85 -11.92 17.74
CA SER A 187 -9.98 -12.77 17.37
C SER A 187 -10.30 -13.73 18.53
N ARG A 188 -11.41 -13.50 19.23
CA ARG A 188 -11.92 -14.42 20.25
C ARG A 188 -12.40 -15.71 19.58
N LYS A 189 -11.49 -16.67 19.43
CA LYS A 189 -11.68 -18.06 18.95
C LYS A 189 -12.03 -18.21 17.45
N LYS A 190 -11.39 -19.21 16.82
CA LYS A 190 -11.72 -19.88 15.54
C LYS A 190 -11.23 -19.31 14.19
N VAL A 191 -9.98 -18.86 14.03
CA VAL A 191 -9.45 -18.62 12.66
C VAL A 191 -8.24 -19.47 12.29
N PHE A 192 -7.50 -20.06 13.25
CA PHE A 192 -6.24 -20.77 12.94
C PHE A 192 -6.24 -22.30 13.15
N ASP A 193 -7.40 -22.94 13.36
CA ASP A 193 -7.49 -24.41 13.48
C ASP A 193 -7.75 -25.13 12.14
N LYS A 194 -7.26 -24.60 11.01
CA LYS A 194 -7.29 -25.32 9.73
C LYS A 194 -6.04 -25.06 8.90
N VAL A 195 -4.94 -25.71 9.28
CA VAL A 195 -4.19 -26.59 8.38
C VAL A 195 -3.60 -27.70 9.25
N GLY A 196 -4.26 -28.85 9.25
CA GLY A 196 -3.68 -30.13 9.62
C GLY A 196 -3.33 -30.89 8.34
#